data_AF-A0A949XTP3-F1
#
_entry.id   AF-A0A949XTP3-F1
#
_cell.length_a   1.000
_cell.length_b   1.000
_cell.length_c   1.000
_cell.angle_alpha   90.00
_cell.angle_beta   90.00
_cell.angle_gamma   90.00
#
_symmetry.space_group_name_H-M   'P 1'
#
loop_
_entity.id
_entity.type
_entity.pdbx_description
1 polymer ?
#
loop_
_entity_poly.entity_id
_entity_poly.type
_entity_poly.pdbx_seq_one_letter_code
_entity_poly.pdbx_strand_id
1 'polypeptide(L)' 'MNPRPPRRDTPAKPDGEHPPSKQDEAARLFYKRLEQTGQLMDVDSTTDLASLPPSVTHVRYPDGRIERIGFSSSPYCAS' A
#
# COMPACT_ATOMS: atom_id res chain seq x y z
N MET A 1 -42.32 -21.31 -23.29
CA MET A 1 -41.23 -20.36 -23.59
C MET A 1 -41.13 -19.40 -22.42
N ASN A 2 -40.08 -19.49 -21.61
CA ASN A 2 -39.86 -18.55 -20.50
C ASN A 2 -38.91 -17.43 -20.95
N PRO A 3 -39.23 -16.14 -20.73
CA PRO A 3 -38.34 -15.05 -21.07
C PRO A 3 -37.13 -15.03 -20.13
N ARG A 4 -35.92 -14.85 -20.69
CA ARG A 4 -34.69 -14.60 -19.92
C ARG A 4 -34.79 -13.23 -19.24
N PRO A 5 -34.38 -13.08 -17.97
CA PRO A 5 -34.26 -11.76 -17.36
C PRO A 5 -33.12 -10.97 -18.02
N PRO A 6 -33.23 -9.64 -18.13
CA PRO A 6 -32.16 -8.80 -18.65
C PRO A 6 -30.93 -8.90 -17.74
N ARG A 7 -29.74 -8.96 -18.36
CA ARG A 7 -28.46 -8.95 -17.63
C ARG A 7 -28.40 -7.64 -16.84
N ARG A 8 -28.13 -7.73 -15.53
CA ARG A 8 -27.77 -6.56 -14.73
C ARG A 8 -26.53 -5.95 -15.34
N ASP A 9 -26.69 -4.80 -15.98
CA ASP A 9 -25.62 -3.84 -16.20
C ASP A 9 -24.98 -3.57 -14.83
N THR A 10 -23.78 -4.08 -14.64
CA THR A 10 -22.94 -3.73 -13.49
C THR A 10 -22.69 -2.23 -13.61
N PRO A 11 -23.10 -1.38 -12.65
CA PRO A 11 -22.64 -0.01 -12.68
C PRO A 11 -21.14 -0.05 -12.42
N ALA A 12 -20.35 0.31 -13.45
CA ALA A 12 -18.99 0.76 -13.25
C ALA A 12 -19.09 1.90 -12.23
N LYS A 13 -18.70 1.62 -10.97
CA LYS A 13 -18.57 2.68 -9.98
C LYS A 13 -17.44 3.58 -10.47
N PRO A 14 -17.69 4.89 -10.66
CA PRO A 14 -16.63 5.81 -10.99
C PRO A 14 -15.66 5.87 -9.81
N ASP A 15 -14.38 5.79 -10.10
CA ASP A 15 -13.32 6.32 -9.25
C ASP A 15 -13.73 7.71 -8.75
N GLY A 16 -13.95 7.84 -7.44
CA GLY A 16 -14.40 9.10 -6.87
C GLY A 16 -14.89 8.94 -5.45
N GLU A 17 -13.99 9.22 -4.51
CA GLU A 17 -14.31 9.53 -3.12
C GLU A 17 -14.94 8.37 -2.32
N HIS A 18 -14.08 7.45 -1.85
CA HIS A 18 -14.43 6.75 -0.62
C HIS A 18 -14.58 7.83 0.47
N PRO A 19 -15.74 7.98 1.15
CA PRO A 19 -15.77 8.73 2.40
C PRO A 19 -14.70 8.13 3.30
N PRO A 20 -13.97 8.91 4.13
CA PRO A 20 -12.91 8.38 4.99
C PRO A 20 -13.54 7.27 5.79
N SER A 21 -13.29 6.04 5.36
CA SER A 21 -13.92 4.88 5.96
C SER A 21 -13.25 4.78 7.33
N LYS A 22 -13.86 4.17 8.34
CA LYS A 22 -13.15 3.96 9.62
C LYS A 22 -11.77 3.29 9.43
N GLN A 23 -11.58 2.63 8.28
CA GLN A 23 -10.31 2.14 7.76
C GLN A 23 -9.27 3.24 7.45
N ASP A 24 -9.63 4.41 6.93
CA ASP A 24 -8.72 5.54 6.67
C ASP A 24 -8.13 6.11 7.96
N GLU A 25 -8.94 6.26 9.01
CA GLU A 25 -8.46 6.75 10.30
C GLU A 25 -7.50 5.74 10.95
N ALA A 26 -7.85 4.45 10.90
CA ALA A 26 -6.98 3.37 11.35
C ALA A 26 -5.67 3.30 10.55
N ALA A 27 -5.73 3.48 9.23
CA ALA A 27 -4.56 3.51 8.35
C ALA A 27 -3.66 4.71 8.66
N ARG A 28 -4.22 5.91 8.85
CA ARG A 28 -3.46 7.10 9.25
C ARG A 28 -2.74 6.90 10.58
N LEU A 29 -3.42 6.34 11.58
CA LEU A 29 -2.81 6.02 12.88
C LEU A 29 -1.73 4.95 12.76
N PHE A 30 -1.93 3.97 11.89
CA PHE A 30 -0.94 2.93 11.60
C PHE A 30 0.34 3.52 11.00
N TYR A 31 0.24 4.30 9.92
CA TYR A 31 1.42 4.92 9.29
C TYR A 31 2.10 5.93 10.21
N LYS A 32 1.34 6.68 11.02
CA LYS A 32 1.90 7.56 12.06
C LYS A 32 2.75 6.79 13.07
N ARG A 33 2.30 5.61 13.50
CA ARG A 33 3.09 4.75 14.39
C ARG A 33 4.36 4.23 13.71
N LEU A 34 4.29 3.89 12.43
CA LEU A 34 5.47 3.45 11.68
C LEU A 34 6.51 4.57 11.58
N GLU A 35 6.07 5.81 11.33
CA GLU A 35 6.95 7.00 11.34
C GLU A 35 7.59 7.20 12.72
N GLN A 36 6.80 7.15 13.80
CA GLN A 36 7.29 7.29 15.18
C GLN A 36 8.26 6.20 15.62
N THR A 37 8.16 5.00 15.04
CA THR A 37 9.02 3.86 15.38
C THR A 37 10.21 3.71 14.43
N GLY A 38 10.35 4.59 13.43
CA GLY A 38 11.40 4.50 12.42
C GLY A 38 11.24 3.31 11.45
N GLN A 39 10.02 2.76 11.35
CA GLN A 39 9.66 1.68 10.43
C GLN A 39 9.15 2.19 9.07
N LEU A 40 8.82 3.48 8.99
CA LEU A 40 8.48 4.20 7.76
C LEU A 40 9.58 5.20 7.45
N MET A 41 10.10 5.18 6.21
CA MET A 41 11.14 6.10 5.77
C MET A 41 10.75 6.78 4.46
N ASP A 42 11.02 8.07 4.33
CA ASP A 42 10.89 8.79 3.07
C ASP A 42 12.02 8.41 2.12
N VAL A 43 11.69 8.05 0.89
CA VAL A 43 12.64 7.63 -0.14
C VAL A 43 12.30 8.26 -1.48
N ASP A 44 13.30 8.37 -2.34
CA ASP A 44 13.14 8.76 -3.73
C ASP A 44 13.00 7.52 -4.63
N SER A 45 12.51 7.71 -5.86
CA SER A 45 12.38 6.64 -6.85
C SER A 45 13.72 5.97 -7.23
N THR A 46 14.84 6.61 -6.88
CA THR A 46 16.21 6.12 -7.14
C THR A 46 16.86 5.52 -5.90
N THR A 47 16.20 5.57 -4.73
CA THR A 47 16.76 5.02 -3.49
C THR A 47 16.82 3.50 -3.56
N ASP A 48 17.98 2.95 -3.25
CA ASP A 48 18.14 1.50 -3.14
C ASP A 48 17.45 0.99 -1.87
N LEU A 49 16.32 0.29 -2.05
CA LEU A 49 15.50 -0.23 -0.96
C LEU A 49 16.23 -1.31 -0.14
N ALA A 50 17.22 -1.99 -0.74
CA ALA A 50 18.01 -3.01 -0.06
C ALA A 50 19.03 -2.44 0.92
N SER A 51 19.47 -1.19 0.71
CA SER A 51 20.37 -0.45 1.60
C SER A 51 19.67 0.19 2.79
N LEU A 52 18.35 0.07 2.89
CA LEU A 52 17.58 0.62 3.99
C LEU A 52 17.84 -0.12 5.31
N PRO A 53 17.72 0.56 6.46
CA PRO A 53 17.87 -0.10 7.74
C PRO A 53 16.90 -1.29 7.86
N PRO A 54 17.31 -2.40 8.50
CA PRO A 54 16.46 -3.59 8.64
C PRO A 54 15.19 -3.35 9.46
N SER A 55 15.15 -2.27 10.22
CA SER A 55 13.95 -1.80 10.93
C SER A 55 12.92 -1.16 9.99
N VAL A 56 13.31 -0.70 8.81
CA VAL A 56 12.39 -0.09 7.84
C VAL A 56 11.61 -1.19 7.14
N THR A 57 10.28 -1.14 7.30
CA THR A 57 9.35 -2.08 6.67
C THR A 57 8.46 -1.39 5.65
N HIS A 58 8.39 -0.07 5.68
CA HIS A 58 7.59 0.74 4.78
C HIS A 58 8.40 1.94 4.27
N VAL A 59 8.14 2.33 3.04
CA VAL A 59 8.72 3.53 2.44
C VAL A 59 7.63 4.45 1.92
N ARG A 60 7.84 5.75 2.04
CA ARG A 60 6.98 6.79 1.48
C ARG A 60 7.72 7.48 0.34
N TYR A 61 7.11 7.48 -0.82
CA TYR A 61 7.63 8.13 -2.02
C TYR A 61 7.14 9.59 -2.10
N PRO A 62 7.80 10.45 -2.88
CA PRO A 62 7.43 11.87 -3.02
C PRO A 62 6.04 12.09 -3.65
N ASP A 63 5.50 11.11 -4.37
CA ASP A 63 4.11 11.12 -4.87
C ASP A 63 3.07 10.82 -3.78
N GLY A 64 3.52 10.57 -2.54
CA GLY A 64 2.66 10.26 -1.39
C GLY A 64 2.26 8.80 -1.28
N ARG A 65 2.73 7.95 -2.20
CA ARG A 65 2.51 6.50 -2.13
C ARG A 65 3.35 5.89 -1.01
N ILE A 66 2.72 5.03 -0.22
CA ILE A 66 3.41 4.23 0.80
C ILE A 66 3.45 2.78 0.34
N GLU A 67 4.64 2.20 0.25
CA GLU A 67 4.83 0.79 -0.06
C GLU A 67 5.45 0.04 1.10
N ARG A 68 5.01 -1.20 1.29
CA ARG A 68 5.62 -2.10 2.26
C ARG A 68 6.78 -2.80 1.60
N ILE A 69 7.99 -2.49 2.04
CA ILE A 69 9.18 -3.25 1.69
C ILE A 69 9.26 -4.43 2.64
N GLY A 70 8.82 -5.60 2.15
CA GLY A 70 9.20 -6.83 2.82
C GLY A 70 10.72 -6.95 2.69
N PHE A 71 11.41 -7.30 3.78
CA PHE A 71 12.65 -8.06 3.63
C PHE A 71 12.27 -9.30 2.81
N SER A 72 12.40 -9.19 1.49
CA SER A 72 12.58 -10.33 0.63
C SER A 72 13.92 -10.88 1.08
N SER A 73 13.90 -11.72 2.12
CA SER A 73 14.85 -12.80 2.22
C SER A 73 14.62 -13.64 0.97
N SER A 74 15.12 -13.18 -0.18
CA SER A 74 15.24 -14.04 -1.34
C SER A 74 16.27 -15.07 -0.90
N PRO A 75 15.90 -16.35 -0.69
CA PRO A 75 16.83 -17.35 -0.21
C PRO A 75 17.90 -17.73 -1.25
N TYR A 76 18.04 -16.94 -2.33
CA TYR A 76 18.89 -17.23 -3.49
C TYR A 76 20.25 -16.51 -3.48
N CYS A 77 20.64 -15.83 -2.40
CA CYS A 77 21.98 -15.25 -2.28
C CYS A 77 22.79 -15.92 -1.17
N ALA A 78 23.05 -17.22 -1.36
CA ALA A 78 24.08 -17.96 -0.65
C ALA A 78 24.52 -19.13 -1.55
N SER A 79 25.44 -18.86 -2.46
CA SER A 79 26.19 -19.87 -3.21
C SER A 79 27.58 -19.34 -3.51
#